data_AF-A0A7V4GEI2-F1
#
_entry.id   AF-A0A7V4GEI2-F1
#
_cell.length_a   1.000
_cell.length_b   1.000
_cell.length_c   1.000
_cell.angle_alpha   90.00
_cell.angle_beta   90.00
_cell.angle_gamma   90.00
#
_symmetry.space_group_name_H-M   'P 1'
#
loop_
_entity.id
_entity.type
_entity.pdbx_description
1 polymer ?
#
loop_
_entity_poly.entity_id
_entity_poly.type
_entity_poly.pdbx_seq_one_letter_code
_entity_poly.pdbx_strand_id
1 'polypeptide(L)'
;MRHAAALFLLAAVVPLAGCEGCNETAPVRFLEPPPGSMLPAGVPVRVRISSSETPVEFQGERLEGSGPWTVDVDPVDGLGVLVAEVPGNPLIAVRSYHQGRYRPPHDFHAGVMRLALGPDAVSGGDGTLAALVGGLLADAELESFVDEPLTMSVTVGLPVAVQVYVDSVTTPSAAVALTPVEGSIDFEASLTDVLVDYRATASALNSSGTARYDTMTVRGTATLTTEAVTLSDVTSEHSDPEIVDAGGLPPAGVASLATLLNDELPEAIAAAAERAANAVVVRLLTDLRPTVGVAFDHPITQRIEPDGVAVTAAGLAMTYRARIEAATPAVAAADHGVLERAAGPAVDGAGVQVGVGSALVNPFAFAVWDAGNFADLSFSKAELESLGMETLEFPYSNLQSADLSLLLPPILEWAPDGPRLEIGGIEIRLTVTGYGETRAWTAASVPVALRQDGANLRLVVDEARSVTLQDAGFEAMSTLVDQNKVLQLLRTAVPGVVGEVFGDLPALELTPIPLTRLDGTAGPVVRPSLSAVAPADRGWILTVALDVE
;
A
#
# COMPACT_ATOMS: atom_id res chain seq x y z
N MET A 1 86.89 22.03 20.20
CA MET A 1 85.75 22.92 19.93
C MET A 1 84.56 22.04 19.59
N ARG A 2 83.44 22.28 20.29
CA ARG A 2 82.06 21.78 20.04
C ARG A 2 81.89 20.25 20.20
N HIS A 3 81.45 19.82 21.39
CA HIS A 3 80.06 19.47 21.75
C HIS A 3 79.65 18.12 21.16
N ALA A 4 78.95 17.21 21.82
CA ALA A 4 78.45 16.96 23.17
C ALA A 4 77.72 15.60 23.00
N ALA A 5 78.06 14.59 23.79
CA ALA A 5 77.23 14.10 24.90
C ALA A 5 75.93 13.43 24.40
N ALA A 6 75.79 12.11 24.54
CA ALA A 6 75.20 11.48 25.75
C ALA A 6 73.71 11.17 25.47
N LEU A 7 73.04 10.13 25.96
CA LEU A 7 73.33 8.98 26.79
C LEU A 7 71.94 8.37 27.10
N PHE A 8 71.81 7.04 27.09
CA PHE A 8 70.82 6.21 27.81
C PHE A 8 69.30 6.50 27.72
N LEU A 9 68.53 5.50 27.26
CA LEU A 9 67.52 4.73 28.03
C LEU A 9 67.05 3.59 27.09
N LEU A 10 67.27 2.30 27.36
CA LEU A 10 66.55 1.47 28.34
C LEU A 10 65.03 1.67 28.23
N ALA A 11 64.42 1.06 27.22
CA ALA A 11 63.02 0.65 27.28
C ALA A 11 62.88 -0.64 26.47
N ALA A 12 62.24 -1.62 27.10
CA ALA A 12 62.15 -2.98 26.67
C ALA A 12 61.67 -3.12 25.22
N VAL A 13 62.35 -3.99 24.47
CA VAL A 13 61.62 -4.89 23.56
C VAL A 13 60.74 -5.72 24.48
N VAL A 14 59.55 -5.19 24.79
CA VAL A 14 58.43 -6.04 25.18
C VAL A 14 58.28 -6.97 23.98
N PRO A 15 58.46 -8.29 24.12
CA PRO A 15 57.84 -9.14 23.13
C PRO A 15 56.37 -8.75 23.19
N LEU A 16 55.83 -8.23 22.08
CA LEU A 16 54.40 -8.35 21.78
C LEU A 16 54.13 -9.86 21.74
N ALA A 17 54.11 -10.46 22.93
CA ALA A 17 53.47 -11.72 23.19
C ALA A 17 52.05 -11.48 22.72
N GLY A 18 51.63 -12.29 21.75
CA GLY A 18 50.36 -12.13 21.06
C GLY A 18 49.23 -11.92 22.07
N CYS A 19 48.61 -10.75 22.03
CA CYS A 19 47.18 -10.68 22.21
C CYS A 19 46.54 -11.15 20.88
N GLU A 20 46.78 -12.42 20.51
CA GLU A 20 45.74 -13.12 19.74
C GLU A 20 44.55 -13.24 20.70
N GLY A 21 43.57 -12.34 20.57
CA GLY A 21 42.28 -12.49 21.25
C GLY A 21 42.14 -11.86 22.65
N CYS A 22 42.72 -10.68 22.90
CA CYS A 22 42.32 -9.88 24.08
C CYS A 22 41.01 -9.13 23.79
N ASN A 23 39.91 -9.89 23.71
CA ASN A 23 38.56 -9.33 23.69
C ASN A 23 38.07 -9.13 25.12
N GLU A 24 37.64 -7.91 25.43
CA GLU A 24 36.91 -7.66 26.67
C GLU A 24 35.44 -8.00 26.43
N THR A 25 34.87 -8.82 27.33
CA THR A 25 33.45 -9.19 27.28
C THR A 25 32.64 -8.28 28.18
N ALA A 26 31.43 -7.91 27.76
CA ALA A 26 30.53 -7.08 28.56
C ALA A 26 30.30 -7.70 29.96
N PRO A 27 30.40 -6.91 31.04
CA PRO A 27 30.12 -7.41 32.38
C PRO A 27 28.62 -7.68 32.59
N VAL A 28 27.75 -6.94 31.89
CA VAL A 28 26.29 -7.04 32.01
C VAL A 28 25.69 -7.84 30.86
N ARG A 29 24.67 -8.66 31.15
CA ARG A 29 23.92 -9.43 30.16
C ARG A 29 22.42 -9.41 30.44
N PHE A 30 21.63 -9.18 29.41
CA PHE A 30 20.18 -9.40 29.42
C PHE A 30 19.88 -10.88 29.17
N LEU A 31 19.18 -11.51 30.12
CA LEU A 31 18.67 -12.88 30.02
C LEU A 31 17.25 -12.90 29.47
N GLU A 32 16.43 -11.91 29.84
CA GLU A 32 15.06 -11.70 29.34
C GLU A 32 14.84 -10.20 29.10
N PRO A 33 14.15 -9.80 28.02
CA PRO A 33 13.73 -10.64 26.90
C PRO A 33 14.91 -11.12 26.03
N PRO A 34 14.81 -12.29 25.35
CA PRO A 34 15.84 -12.73 24.41
C PRO A 34 15.98 -11.77 23.21
N PRO A 35 17.11 -11.81 22.48
CA PRO A 35 17.26 -11.07 21.22
C PRO A 35 16.10 -11.37 20.26
N GLY A 36 15.59 -10.36 19.54
CA GLY A 36 14.53 -10.55 18.54
C GLY A 36 13.11 -10.74 19.12
N SER A 37 12.90 -10.47 20.41
CA SER A 37 11.59 -10.70 21.05
C SER A 37 10.48 -9.78 20.53
N MET A 38 9.31 -10.37 20.28
CA MET A 38 8.04 -9.68 20.02
C MET A 38 7.07 -9.96 21.17
N LEU A 39 6.63 -8.92 21.87
CA LEU A 39 5.90 -9.02 23.14
C LEU A 39 4.47 -8.48 23.03
N PRO A 40 3.50 -9.00 23.79
CA PRO A 40 2.12 -8.55 23.72
C PRO A 40 1.96 -7.09 24.18
N ALA A 41 1.05 -6.35 23.53
CA ALA A 41 0.73 -4.96 23.85
C ALA A 41 0.28 -4.74 25.31
N GLY A 42 0.72 -3.63 25.91
CA GLY A 42 0.16 -3.09 27.15
C GLY A 42 0.49 -3.87 28.42
N VAL A 43 1.42 -4.83 28.36
CA VAL A 43 1.89 -5.60 29.52
C VAL A 43 3.29 -5.13 29.90
N PRO A 44 3.58 -4.85 31.19
CA PRO A 44 4.94 -4.55 31.63
C PRO A 44 5.93 -5.62 31.16
N VAL A 45 7.09 -5.19 30.69
CA VAL A 45 8.12 -6.09 30.17
C VAL A 45 8.99 -6.52 31.33
N ARG A 46 8.94 -7.83 31.65
CA ARG A 46 9.84 -8.41 32.63
C ARG A 46 11.25 -8.50 32.04
N VAL A 47 12.18 -7.79 32.67
CA VAL A 47 13.60 -7.76 32.30
C VAL A 47 14.39 -8.51 33.34
N ARG A 48 15.20 -9.47 32.88
CA ARG A 48 16.10 -10.23 33.74
C ARG A 48 17.54 -9.95 33.37
N ILE A 49 18.31 -9.43 34.33
CA ILE A 49 19.67 -8.93 34.10
C ILE A 49 20.64 -9.68 35.00
N SER A 50 21.79 -10.08 34.47
CA SER A 50 22.91 -10.62 35.26
C SER A 50 24.17 -9.80 35.01
N SER A 51 25.03 -9.67 36.02
CA SER A 51 26.30 -8.98 35.86
C SER A 51 27.42 -9.64 36.66
N SER A 52 28.64 -9.64 36.12
CA SER A 52 29.86 -10.01 36.86
C SER A 52 30.41 -8.88 37.74
N GLU A 53 29.91 -7.66 37.55
CA GLU A 53 30.35 -6.45 38.26
C GLU A 53 29.16 -5.74 38.92
N THR A 54 29.41 -4.98 39.99
CA THR A 54 28.41 -4.24 40.77
C THR A 54 28.98 -2.89 41.19
N PRO A 55 28.17 -1.81 41.26
CA PRO A 55 26.74 -1.72 40.95
C PRO A 55 26.44 -1.76 39.43
N VAL A 56 25.22 -2.12 39.06
CA VAL A 56 24.68 -1.95 37.71
C VAL A 56 23.65 -0.82 37.72
N GLU A 57 23.73 0.11 36.79
CA GLU A 57 22.68 1.10 36.53
C GLU A 57 21.81 0.60 35.38
N PHE A 58 20.50 0.47 35.64
CA PHE A 58 19.51 0.04 34.68
C PHE A 58 18.37 1.05 34.65
N GLN A 59 18.21 1.76 33.52
CA GLN A 59 17.17 2.79 33.34
C GLN A 59 17.05 3.79 34.51
N GLY A 60 18.18 4.15 35.14
CA GLY A 60 18.25 5.07 36.28
C GLY A 60 18.05 4.43 37.66
N GLU A 61 17.74 3.13 37.73
CA GLU A 61 17.76 2.35 38.97
C GLU A 61 19.13 1.72 39.20
N ARG A 62 19.62 1.80 40.44
CA ARG A 62 20.89 1.21 40.85
C ARG A 62 20.66 -0.16 41.48
N LEU A 63 21.16 -1.20 40.80
CA LEU A 63 21.08 -2.59 41.21
C LEU A 63 22.39 -3.01 41.91
N GLU A 64 22.28 -3.52 43.12
CA GLU A 64 23.42 -3.97 43.93
C GLU A 64 23.49 -5.51 43.99
N GLY A 65 24.72 -6.06 44.02
CA GLY A 65 25.00 -7.50 44.05
C GLY A 65 25.41 -8.07 42.69
N SER A 66 25.48 -9.40 42.56
CA SER A 66 25.92 -10.07 41.32
C SER A 66 24.76 -10.62 40.46
N GLY A 67 23.53 -10.16 40.69
CA GLY A 67 22.33 -10.65 40.00
C GLY A 67 22.06 -12.17 40.16
N PRO A 68 21.09 -12.73 39.40
CA PRO A 68 20.23 -12.03 38.44
C PRO A 68 19.15 -11.19 39.14
N TRP A 69 18.92 -9.99 38.63
CA TRP A 69 17.81 -9.13 39.04
C TRP A 69 16.62 -9.30 38.10
N THR A 70 15.43 -9.01 38.59
CA THR A 70 14.21 -8.95 37.79
C THR A 70 13.57 -7.60 38.02
N VAL A 71 13.42 -6.84 36.94
CA VAL A 71 12.83 -5.50 36.94
C VAL A 71 11.72 -5.50 35.90
N ASP A 72 10.58 -4.90 36.23
CA ASP A 72 9.50 -4.71 35.26
C ASP A 72 9.63 -3.30 34.66
N VAL A 73 9.63 -3.22 33.34
CA VAL A 73 9.67 -1.96 32.59
C VAL A 73 8.27 -1.64 32.08
N ASP A 74 7.92 -0.35 32.09
CA ASP A 74 6.64 0.10 31.57
C ASP A 74 6.46 -0.31 30.10
N PRO A 75 5.23 -0.68 29.69
CA PRO A 75 4.97 -1.10 28.32
C PRO A 75 5.20 0.05 27.33
N VAL A 76 5.67 -0.32 26.14
CA VAL A 76 5.77 0.54 24.96
C VAL A 76 4.89 -0.01 23.83
N ASP A 77 4.64 0.81 22.80
CA ASP A 77 4.03 0.36 21.55
C ASP A 77 5.01 0.60 20.41
N GLY A 78 5.36 -0.45 19.68
CA GLY A 78 6.44 -0.46 18.70
C GLY A 78 7.77 -0.91 19.30
N LEU A 79 8.84 -0.15 19.05
CA LEU A 79 10.21 -0.49 19.44
C LEU A 79 10.51 -0.07 20.89
N GLY A 80 10.90 -1.04 21.72
CA GLY A 80 11.44 -0.82 23.06
C GLY A 80 12.95 -1.07 23.10
N VAL A 81 13.65 -0.29 23.94
CA VAL A 81 15.10 -0.40 24.14
C VAL A 81 15.43 -0.42 25.63
N LEU A 82 16.26 -1.38 26.02
CA LEU A 82 16.77 -1.59 27.37
C LEU A 82 18.27 -1.29 27.36
N VAL A 83 18.71 -0.54 28.37
CA VAL A 83 20.11 -0.15 28.54
C VAL A 83 20.51 -0.43 29.98
N ALA A 84 21.63 -1.13 30.15
CA ALA A 84 22.22 -1.43 31.44
C ALA A 84 23.73 -1.21 31.38
N GLU A 85 24.30 -0.57 32.39
CA GLU A 85 25.72 -0.22 32.44
C GLU A 85 26.33 -0.42 33.83
N VAL A 86 27.65 -0.58 33.87
CA VAL A 86 28.42 -0.54 35.12
C VAL A 86 29.12 0.81 35.17
N PRO A 87 28.91 1.63 36.22
CA PRO A 87 29.50 2.96 36.29
C PRO A 87 31.03 2.94 36.11
N GLY A 88 31.52 3.66 35.11
CA GLY A 88 32.94 3.74 34.76
C GLY A 88 33.46 2.64 33.85
N ASN A 89 32.62 1.67 33.46
CA ASN A 89 32.92 0.68 32.44
C ASN A 89 32.42 1.18 31.06
N PRO A 90 33.24 1.18 30.01
CA PRO A 90 32.82 1.62 28.68
C PRO A 90 31.87 0.64 27.97
N LEU A 91 31.79 -0.61 28.42
CA LEU A 91 30.95 -1.64 27.80
C LEU A 91 29.54 -1.62 28.41
N ILE A 92 28.62 -0.97 27.69
CA ILE A 92 27.19 -0.97 28.03
C ILE A 92 26.50 -2.19 27.39
N ALA A 93 25.44 -2.67 28.01
CA ALA A 93 24.58 -3.71 27.47
C ALA A 93 23.29 -3.08 26.93
N VAL A 94 22.92 -3.46 25.71
CA VAL A 94 21.70 -2.98 25.04
C VAL A 94 20.88 -4.16 24.54
N ARG A 95 19.55 -4.09 24.72
CA ARG A 95 18.59 -5.04 24.17
C ARG A 95 17.38 -4.30 23.63
N SER A 96 16.97 -4.62 22.41
CA SER A 96 15.72 -4.15 21.84
C SER A 96 14.71 -5.29 21.71
N TYR A 97 13.44 -4.91 21.73
CA TYR A 97 12.30 -5.79 21.55
C TYR A 97 11.18 -5.00 20.87
N HIS A 98 10.26 -5.70 20.22
CA HIS A 98 9.01 -5.08 19.79
C HIS A 98 7.90 -5.42 20.77
N GLN A 99 6.99 -4.48 20.97
CA GLN A 99 5.79 -4.70 21.74
C GLN A 99 4.57 -4.16 20.99
N GLY A 100 3.50 -4.94 20.94
CA GLY A 100 2.30 -4.51 20.24
C GLY A 100 1.28 -5.62 20.02
N ARG A 101 0.31 -5.33 19.15
CA ARG A 101 -0.65 -6.33 18.67
C ARG A 101 -0.13 -6.87 17.35
N TYR A 102 0.09 -8.18 17.28
CA TYR A 102 0.60 -8.82 16.09
C TYR A 102 -0.50 -9.63 15.40
N ARG A 103 -0.52 -9.56 14.08
CA ARG A 103 -1.33 -10.42 13.23
C ARG A 103 -0.43 -11.46 12.54
N PRO A 104 -0.91 -12.68 12.29
CA PRO A 104 -0.18 -13.65 11.51
C PRO A 104 0.18 -13.10 10.12
N PRO A 105 1.38 -13.38 9.60
CA PRO A 105 1.81 -12.84 8.29
C PRO A 105 1.04 -13.42 7.09
N HIS A 106 0.43 -14.60 7.27
CA HIS A 106 -0.36 -15.29 6.24
C HIS A 106 -1.83 -14.85 6.20
N ASP A 107 -2.25 -13.97 7.10
CA ASP A 107 -3.60 -13.42 7.12
C ASP A 107 -3.72 -12.18 6.22
N PHE A 108 -4.96 -11.83 5.87
CA PHE A 108 -5.23 -10.53 5.27
C PHE A 108 -5.23 -9.43 6.34
N HIS A 109 -4.40 -8.43 6.12
CA HIS A 109 -4.36 -7.19 6.90
C HIS A 109 -5.36 -6.21 6.31
N ALA A 110 -6.39 -5.85 7.07
CA ALA A 110 -7.44 -4.94 6.64
C ALA A 110 -6.97 -3.47 6.67
N GLY A 111 -7.58 -2.63 5.83
CA GLY A 111 -7.35 -1.18 5.84
C GLY A 111 -5.95 -0.74 5.44
N VAL A 112 -5.20 -1.57 4.70
CA VAL A 112 -3.83 -1.26 4.27
C VAL A 112 -3.78 -0.03 3.36
N MET A 113 -4.86 0.21 2.60
CA MET A 113 -5.00 1.34 1.69
C MET A 113 -6.44 1.82 1.67
N ARG A 114 -6.62 3.11 1.39
CA ARG A 114 -7.92 3.75 1.21
C ARG A 114 -7.92 4.52 -0.09
N LEU A 115 -8.90 4.28 -0.96
CA LEU A 115 -9.15 5.09 -2.14
C LEU A 115 -10.37 5.98 -1.86
N ALA A 116 -10.31 7.25 -2.26
CA ALA A 116 -11.48 8.10 -2.40
C ALA A 116 -11.57 8.70 -3.80
N LEU A 117 -12.79 8.71 -4.33
CA LEU A 117 -13.19 9.44 -5.51
C LEU A 117 -14.11 10.57 -5.06
N GLY A 118 -13.61 11.79 -5.22
CA GLY A 118 -14.33 13.01 -4.92
C GLY A 118 -15.52 13.28 -5.82
N PRO A 119 -16.35 14.28 -5.51
CA PRO A 119 -17.52 14.64 -6.32
C PRO A 119 -17.11 14.96 -7.76
N ASP A 120 -16.00 15.68 -7.94
CA ASP A 120 -15.47 16.02 -9.25
C ASP A 120 -15.01 14.78 -10.03
N ALA A 121 -14.45 13.76 -9.36
CA ALA A 121 -14.03 12.51 -10.00
C ALA A 121 -15.22 11.58 -10.32
N VAL A 122 -16.31 11.69 -9.55
CA VAL A 122 -17.54 10.93 -9.76
C VAL A 122 -18.37 11.55 -10.89
N SER A 123 -18.47 12.88 -10.95
CA SER A 123 -19.53 13.57 -11.72
C SER A 123 -19.06 14.70 -12.65
N GLY A 124 -17.82 15.19 -12.55
CA GLY A 124 -17.38 16.42 -13.19
C GLY A 124 -16.47 16.30 -14.43
N GLY A 125 -17.01 16.43 -15.64
CA GLY A 125 -16.22 16.57 -16.88
C GLY A 125 -15.67 15.26 -17.45
N ASP A 126 -14.78 15.38 -18.45
CA ASP A 126 -14.15 14.23 -19.13
C ASP A 126 -13.24 13.44 -18.16
N GLY A 127 -13.21 12.11 -18.29
CA GLY A 127 -12.41 11.23 -17.44
C GLY A 127 -13.02 10.88 -16.07
N THR A 128 -14.26 11.29 -15.83
CA THR A 128 -15.01 10.93 -14.61
C THR A 128 -15.75 9.62 -14.71
N LEU A 129 -16.17 9.06 -13.57
CA LEU A 129 -17.01 7.86 -13.56
C LEU A 129 -18.27 8.06 -14.42
N ALA A 130 -18.96 9.19 -14.25
CA ALA A 130 -20.16 9.50 -15.01
C ALA A 130 -19.86 9.59 -16.52
N ALA A 131 -18.80 10.29 -16.93
CA ALA A 131 -18.42 10.40 -18.34
C ALA A 131 -18.04 9.04 -18.94
N LEU A 132 -17.33 8.18 -18.20
CA LEU A 132 -16.98 6.84 -18.65
C LEU A 132 -18.21 5.95 -18.84
N VAL A 133 -19.18 5.99 -17.91
CA VAL A 133 -20.43 5.25 -18.04
C VAL A 133 -21.24 5.78 -19.24
N GLY A 134 -21.34 7.10 -19.40
CA GLY A 134 -21.97 7.72 -20.56
C GLY A 134 -21.32 7.32 -21.89
N GLY A 135 -19.98 7.28 -21.93
CA GLY A 135 -19.23 6.85 -23.10
C GLY A 135 -19.41 5.37 -23.45
N LEU A 136 -19.65 4.49 -22.47
CA LEU A 136 -19.98 3.09 -22.73
C LEU A 136 -21.43 2.91 -23.21
N LEU A 137 -22.34 3.81 -22.85
CA LEU A 137 -23.74 3.82 -23.32
C LEU A 137 -23.89 4.46 -24.70
N ALA A 138 -23.09 5.48 -24.99
CA ALA A 138 -23.05 6.12 -26.30
C ALA A 138 -22.53 5.14 -27.37
N ASP A 139 -23.19 5.14 -28.53
CA ASP A 139 -22.90 4.27 -29.67
C ASP A 139 -22.88 2.77 -29.35
N ALA A 140 -23.50 2.36 -28.25
CA ALA A 140 -23.71 0.95 -27.92
C ALA A 140 -24.97 0.43 -28.60
N GLU A 141 -24.91 -0.82 -29.07
CA GLU A 141 -26.09 -1.56 -29.51
C GLU A 141 -26.80 -2.15 -28.29
N LEU A 142 -28.02 -1.68 -28.04
CA LEU A 142 -28.80 -2.01 -26.84
C LEU A 142 -29.90 -3.04 -27.10
N GLU A 143 -30.03 -3.56 -28.32
CA GLU A 143 -31.03 -4.56 -28.69
C GLU A 143 -30.92 -5.84 -27.86
N SER A 144 -29.69 -6.22 -27.48
CA SER A 144 -29.44 -7.37 -26.60
C SER A 144 -30.05 -7.25 -25.20
N PHE A 145 -30.52 -6.06 -24.81
CA PHE A 145 -31.20 -5.81 -23.54
C PHE A 145 -32.73 -5.71 -23.68
N VAL A 146 -33.27 -5.73 -24.91
CA VAL A 146 -34.70 -5.73 -25.15
C VAL A 146 -35.19 -7.18 -25.20
N ASP A 147 -36.28 -7.48 -24.48
CA ASP A 147 -36.88 -8.80 -24.53
C ASP A 147 -37.47 -9.07 -25.92
N GLU A 148 -37.04 -10.15 -26.56
CA GLU A 148 -37.49 -10.50 -27.91
C GLU A 148 -38.15 -11.88 -28.01
N PRO A 149 -39.21 -12.03 -28.83
CA PRO A 149 -39.95 -10.97 -29.52
C PRO A 149 -40.97 -10.29 -28.59
N LEU A 150 -41.14 -8.98 -28.75
CA LEU A 150 -42.24 -8.24 -28.14
C LEU A 150 -43.57 -8.59 -28.84
N THR A 151 -44.68 -8.55 -28.12
CA THR A 151 -45.99 -8.93 -28.68
C THR A 151 -47.01 -7.81 -28.51
N MET A 152 -47.63 -7.40 -29.62
CA MET A 152 -48.77 -6.47 -29.62
C MET A 152 -49.97 -7.05 -30.37
N SER A 153 -51.16 -6.48 -30.16
CA SER A 153 -52.38 -6.86 -30.86
C SER A 153 -52.89 -5.71 -31.72
N VAL A 154 -53.02 -5.93 -33.03
CA VAL A 154 -53.48 -4.93 -34.00
C VAL A 154 -54.75 -5.41 -34.68
N THR A 155 -55.74 -4.52 -34.86
CA THR A 155 -56.99 -4.86 -35.55
C THR A 155 -56.89 -4.51 -37.04
N VAL A 156 -56.85 -5.53 -37.90
CA VAL A 156 -56.95 -5.39 -39.37
C VAL A 156 -58.18 -6.18 -39.82
N GLY A 157 -59.35 -5.58 -39.61
CA GLY A 157 -60.65 -6.28 -39.73
C GLY A 157 -60.97 -7.19 -38.53
N LEU A 158 -60.01 -8.02 -38.10
CA LEU A 158 -60.03 -8.80 -36.85
C LEU A 158 -58.74 -8.55 -36.05
N PRO A 159 -58.73 -8.78 -34.71
CA PRO A 159 -57.51 -8.72 -33.90
C PRO A 159 -56.50 -9.78 -34.35
N VAL A 160 -55.27 -9.35 -34.62
CA VAL A 160 -54.13 -10.20 -34.99
C VAL A 160 -52.98 -9.91 -34.03
N ALA A 161 -52.38 -10.96 -33.48
CA ALA A 161 -51.14 -10.85 -32.72
C ALA A 161 -49.96 -10.60 -33.68
N VAL A 162 -49.21 -9.53 -33.43
CA VAL A 162 -48.03 -9.13 -34.18
C VAL A 162 -46.82 -9.30 -33.28
N GLN A 163 -45.82 -10.03 -33.76
CA GLN A 163 -44.52 -10.17 -33.12
C GLN A 163 -43.61 -9.05 -33.62
N VAL A 164 -43.06 -8.27 -32.71
CA VAL A 164 -42.12 -7.18 -32.99
C VAL A 164 -40.74 -7.64 -32.53
N TYR A 165 -39.81 -7.65 -33.47
CA TYR A 165 -38.38 -7.87 -33.24
C TYR A 165 -37.70 -6.50 -33.32
N VAL A 166 -36.88 -6.18 -32.35
CA VAL A 166 -36.04 -4.98 -32.30
C VAL A 166 -34.67 -5.37 -32.88
N ASP A 167 -34.48 -5.00 -34.14
CA ASP A 167 -33.26 -5.35 -34.87
C ASP A 167 -32.03 -4.55 -34.37
N SER A 168 -32.23 -3.33 -33.85
CA SER A 168 -31.16 -2.49 -33.29
C SER A 168 -31.72 -1.39 -32.39
N VAL A 169 -30.98 -1.03 -31.34
CA VAL A 169 -31.23 0.16 -30.50
C VAL A 169 -29.93 0.92 -30.32
N THR A 170 -29.86 2.17 -30.79
CA THR A 170 -28.62 2.97 -30.73
C THR A 170 -28.89 4.38 -30.26
N THR A 171 -27.87 5.01 -29.65
CA THR A 171 -27.90 6.42 -29.26
C THR A 171 -26.53 7.06 -29.56
N PRO A 172 -26.45 8.17 -30.31
CA PRO A 172 -25.17 8.82 -30.61
C PRO A 172 -24.55 9.52 -29.40
N SER A 173 -25.35 9.85 -28.38
CA SER A 173 -24.83 10.43 -27.15
C SER A 173 -25.66 10.03 -25.93
N ALA A 174 -24.94 9.84 -24.82
CA ALA A 174 -25.51 9.62 -23.50
C ALA A 174 -24.75 10.49 -22.49
N ALA A 175 -25.48 11.37 -21.81
CA ALA A 175 -24.96 12.13 -20.68
C ALA A 175 -25.37 11.44 -19.39
N VAL A 176 -24.41 11.10 -18.53
CA VAL A 176 -24.69 10.49 -17.23
C VAL A 176 -24.32 11.46 -16.13
N ALA A 177 -25.15 11.54 -15.10
CA ALA A 177 -24.89 12.22 -13.85
C ALA A 177 -24.97 11.21 -12.70
N LEU A 178 -23.95 11.23 -11.85
CA LEU A 178 -23.86 10.40 -10.65
C LEU A 178 -23.80 11.35 -9.45
N THR A 179 -24.74 11.32 -8.52
CA THR A 179 -24.72 12.19 -7.35
C THR A 179 -24.57 11.35 -6.08
N PRO A 180 -23.42 11.39 -5.39
CA PRO A 180 -23.23 10.67 -4.14
C PRO A 180 -24.20 11.14 -3.06
N VAL A 181 -24.97 10.21 -2.51
CA VAL A 181 -25.84 10.38 -1.33
C VAL A 181 -25.35 9.39 -0.27
N GLU A 182 -25.60 9.66 1.01
CA GLU A 182 -25.15 8.74 2.06
C GLU A 182 -25.70 7.32 1.82
N GLY A 183 -24.80 6.37 1.58
CA GLY A 183 -25.11 4.97 1.30
C GLY A 183 -25.52 4.62 -0.14
N SER A 184 -25.67 5.57 -1.06
CA SER A 184 -26.08 5.30 -2.46
C SER A 184 -25.67 6.40 -3.43
N ILE A 185 -25.77 6.17 -4.73
CA ILE A 185 -25.52 7.18 -5.77
C ILE A 185 -26.80 7.40 -6.54
N ASP A 186 -27.31 8.62 -6.58
CA ASP A 186 -28.39 8.96 -7.51
C ASP A 186 -27.84 8.94 -8.93
N PHE A 187 -28.49 8.15 -9.79
CA PHE A 187 -28.09 7.91 -11.16
C PHE A 187 -29.10 8.58 -12.10
N GLU A 188 -28.61 9.34 -13.08
CA GLU A 188 -29.41 9.86 -14.18
C GLU A 188 -28.64 9.69 -15.49
N ALA A 189 -29.23 8.99 -16.46
CA ALA A 189 -28.74 8.90 -17.82
C ALA A 189 -29.72 9.58 -18.77
N SER A 190 -29.25 10.58 -19.52
CA SER A 190 -30.00 11.26 -20.57
C SER A 190 -29.42 10.90 -21.93
N LEU A 191 -30.18 10.12 -22.69
CA LEU A 191 -29.90 9.71 -24.05
C LEU A 191 -30.61 10.66 -25.02
N THR A 192 -29.96 10.97 -26.13
CA THR A 192 -30.51 11.86 -27.17
C THR A 192 -30.45 11.18 -28.51
N ASP A 193 -31.48 11.34 -29.34
CA ASP A 193 -31.59 10.69 -30.66
C ASP A 193 -31.53 9.15 -30.56
N VAL A 194 -32.33 8.56 -29.67
CA VAL A 194 -32.43 7.09 -29.56
C VAL A 194 -33.17 6.55 -30.77
N LEU A 195 -32.50 5.71 -31.55
CA LEU A 195 -33.01 5.09 -32.76
C LEU A 195 -33.25 3.61 -32.52
N VAL A 196 -34.46 3.15 -32.87
CA VAL A 196 -34.89 1.76 -32.73
C VAL A 196 -35.33 1.25 -34.08
N ASP A 197 -34.53 0.37 -34.67
CA ASP A 197 -34.89 -0.35 -35.88
C ASP A 197 -35.67 -1.60 -35.49
N TYR A 198 -36.82 -1.82 -36.15
CA TYR A 198 -37.70 -2.93 -35.82
C TYR A 198 -38.24 -3.65 -37.04
N ARG A 199 -38.69 -4.89 -36.79
CA ARG A 199 -39.44 -5.73 -37.71
C ARG A 199 -40.69 -6.29 -37.05
N ALA A 200 -41.84 -5.99 -37.61
CA ALA A 200 -43.13 -6.47 -37.14
C ALA A 200 -43.68 -7.57 -38.08
N THR A 201 -43.98 -8.73 -37.54
CA THR A 201 -44.45 -9.90 -38.31
C THR A 201 -45.73 -10.50 -37.75
N ALA A 202 -46.64 -10.87 -38.65
CA ALA A 202 -47.84 -11.64 -38.38
C ALA A 202 -48.20 -12.47 -39.63
N SER A 203 -49.18 -13.37 -39.51
CA SER A 203 -49.60 -14.26 -40.61
C SER A 203 -50.01 -13.53 -41.91
N ALA A 204 -50.38 -12.25 -41.83
CA ALA A 204 -50.76 -11.41 -42.97
C ALA A 204 -50.06 -10.04 -42.99
N LEU A 205 -49.04 -9.82 -42.15
CA LEU A 205 -48.35 -8.54 -42.01
C LEU A 205 -46.84 -8.77 -41.90
N ASN A 206 -46.07 -8.05 -42.70
CA ASN A 206 -44.61 -8.01 -42.56
C ASN A 206 -44.19 -6.56 -42.77
N SER A 207 -43.75 -5.92 -41.70
CA SER A 207 -43.31 -4.54 -41.70
C SER A 207 -41.94 -4.39 -41.07
N SER A 208 -41.25 -3.34 -41.47
CA SER A 208 -40.03 -2.88 -40.84
C SER A 208 -40.05 -1.36 -40.80
N GLY A 209 -39.34 -0.77 -39.85
CA GLY A 209 -39.27 0.67 -39.74
C GLY A 209 -38.29 1.10 -38.67
N THR A 210 -38.27 2.41 -38.43
CA THR A 210 -37.45 3.03 -37.39
C THR A 210 -38.36 3.86 -36.49
N ALA A 211 -38.19 3.72 -35.18
CA ALA A 211 -38.74 4.63 -34.19
C ALA A 211 -37.61 5.51 -33.65
N ARG A 212 -37.82 6.83 -33.61
CA ARG A 212 -36.86 7.79 -33.07
C ARG A 212 -37.44 8.50 -31.85
N TYR A 213 -36.69 8.50 -30.77
CA TYR A 213 -36.93 9.35 -29.61
C TYR A 213 -35.93 10.50 -29.63
N ASP A 214 -36.41 11.74 -29.53
CA ASP A 214 -35.52 12.91 -29.40
C ASP A 214 -34.73 12.84 -28.10
N THR A 215 -35.41 12.47 -27.01
CA THR A 215 -34.81 12.28 -25.69
C THR A 215 -35.40 11.08 -24.97
N MET A 216 -34.55 10.41 -24.19
CA MET A 216 -34.95 9.44 -23.18
C MET A 216 -34.05 9.59 -21.95
N THR A 217 -34.65 9.79 -20.79
CA THR A 217 -33.96 9.93 -19.51
C THR A 217 -34.36 8.78 -18.60
N VAL A 218 -33.37 8.09 -18.05
CA VAL A 218 -33.55 7.05 -17.03
C VAL A 218 -32.91 7.52 -15.74
N ARG A 219 -33.66 7.47 -14.64
CA ARG A 219 -33.22 7.82 -13.29
C ARG A 219 -33.34 6.62 -12.38
N GLY A 220 -32.47 6.49 -11.39
CA GLY A 220 -32.57 5.46 -10.37
C GLY A 220 -31.57 5.70 -9.24
N THR A 221 -31.52 4.76 -8.30
CA THR A 221 -30.59 4.78 -7.18
C THR A 221 -29.61 3.62 -7.33
N ALA A 222 -28.34 3.93 -7.53
CA ALA A 222 -27.27 2.95 -7.62
C ALA A 222 -26.72 2.62 -6.23
N THR A 223 -26.75 1.34 -5.86
CA THR A 223 -26.11 0.81 -4.67
C THR A 223 -24.85 0.05 -5.06
N LEU A 224 -23.77 0.25 -4.30
CA LEU A 224 -22.45 -0.26 -4.65
C LEU A 224 -21.98 -1.28 -3.62
N THR A 225 -21.46 -2.38 -4.14
CA THR A 225 -20.68 -3.36 -3.39
C THR A 225 -19.29 -3.46 -4.01
N THR A 226 -18.40 -4.26 -3.43
CA THR A 226 -17.08 -4.54 -4.02
C THR A 226 -17.15 -5.33 -5.33
N GLU A 227 -18.29 -5.97 -5.63
CA GLU A 227 -18.44 -6.90 -6.76
C GLU A 227 -19.45 -6.44 -7.81
N ALA A 228 -20.41 -5.59 -7.42
CA ALA A 228 -21.51 -5.18 -8.27
C ALA A 228 -22.04 -3.79 -7.92
N VAL A 229 -22.60 -3.14 -8.93
CA VAL A 229 -23.51 -2.01 -8.87
C VAL A 229 -24.90 -2.53 -9.20
N THR A 230 -25.88 -2.16 -8.37
CA THR A 230 -27.30 -2.49 -8.60
C THR A 230 -28.11 -1.21 -8.67
N LEU A 231 -28.89 -1.05 -9.73
CA LEU A 231 -29.77 0.09 -9.93
C LEU A 231 -31.18 -0.26 -9.44
N SER A 232 -31.70 0.51 -8.47
CA SER A 232 -33.06 0.39 -7.95
C SER A 232 -33.90 1.63 -8.24
N ASP A 233 -35.20 1.53 -7.97
CA ASP A 233 -36.14 2.66 -8.05
C ASP A 233 -36.11 3.37 -9.41
N VAL A 234 -35.94 2.57 -10.46
CA VAL A 234 -35.80 3.04 -11.83
C VAL A 234 -37.07 3.73 -12.28
N THR A 235 -36.91 4.94 -12.79
CA THR A 235 -37.97 5.71 -13.45
C THR A 235 -37.45 6.24 -14.77
N SER A 236 -38.36 6.47 -15.72
CA SER A 236 -37.98 6.95 -17.04
C SER A 236 -38.93 8.02 -17.54
N GLU A 237 -38.37 8.96 -18.29
CA GLU A 237 -39.08 9.99 -19.04
C GLU A 237 -38.58 9.94 -20.48
N HIS A 238 -39.48 9.94 -21.45
CA HIS A 238 -39.12 9.91 -22.86
C HIS A 238 -40.02 10.83 -23.67
N SER A 239 -39.50 11.28 -24.81
CA SER A 239 -40.29 11.91 -25.86
C SER A 239 -41.29 10.92 -26.50
N ASP A 240 -42.30 11.42 -27.20
CA ASP A 240 -43.12 10.56 -28.05
C ASP A 240 -42.29 10.07 -29.26
N PRO A 241 -42.30 8.78 -29.61
CA PRO A 241 -41.50 8.29 -30.72
C PRO A 241 -42.04 8.76 -32.07
N GLU A 242 -41.16 9.28 -32.92
CA GLU A 242 -41.42 9.45 -34.35
C GLU A 242 -41.20 8.12 -35.07
N ILE A 243 -42.28 7.48 -35.53
CA ILE A 243 -42.22 6.17 -36.20
C ILE A 243 -42.35 6.33 -37.71
N VAL A 244 -41.31 5.92 -38.43
CA VAL A 244 -41.30 5.80 -39.90
C VAL A 244 -41.40 4.32 -40.26
N ASP A 245 -42.62 3.89 -40.60
CA ASP A 245 -42.92 2.51 -40.99
C ASP A 245 -42.87 2.30 -42.51
N ALA A 246 -42.20 1.23 -42.96
CA ALA A 246 -41.98 0.94 -44.39
C ALA A 246 -42.87 -0.19 -44.95
N GLY A 247 -43.57 -0.96 -44.11
CA GLY A 247 -44.39 -2.12 -44.52
C GLY A 247 -45.89 -2.01 -44.26
N GLY A 248 -46.38 -0.84 -43.84
CA GLY A 248 -47.78 -0.47 -43.84
C GLY A 248 -48.58 -0.87 -42.59
N LEU A 249 -47.98 -0.80 -41.39
CA LEU A 249 -48.74 -0.90 -40.15
C LEU A 249 -49.92 0.10 -40.19
N PRO A 250 -51.16 -0.32 -39.87
CA PRO A 250 -52.27 0.62 -39.81
C PRO A 250 -51.99 1.66 -38.70
N PRO A 251 -52.59 2.86 -38.74
CA PRO A 251 -52.34 3.90 -37.74
C PRO A 251 -52.53 3.43 -36.28
N ALA A 252 -53.52 2.56 -36.04
CA ALA A 252 -53.73 1.95 -34.72
C ALA A 252 -52.58 0.99 -34.32
N GLY A 253 -51.98 0.29 -35.27
CA GLY A 253 -50.80 -0.56 -35.05
C GLY A 253 -49.53 0.23 -34.80
N VAL A 254 -49.34 1.37 -35.48
CA VAL A 254 -48.25 2.32 -35.20
C VAL A 254 -48.39 2.89 -33.78
N ALA A 255 -49.61 3.26 -33.37
CA ALA A 255 -49.86 3.73 -32.00
C ALA A 255 -49.62 2.63 -30.96
N SER A 256 -50.05 1.39 -31.23
CA SER A 256 -49.77 0.25 -30.34
C SER A 256 -48.27 -0.06 -30.25
N LEU A 257 -47.53 0.07 -31.34
CA LEU A 257 -46.08 -0.08 -31.34
C LEU A 257 -45.42 1.01 -30.50
N ALA A 258 -45.84 2.26 -30.63
CA ALA A 258 -45.35 3.35 -29.79
C ALA A 258 -45.57 3.06 -28.29
N THR A 259 -46.76 2.58 -27.91
CA THR A 259 -47.04 2.18 -26.52
C THR A 259 -46.13 1.02 -26.08
N LEU A 260 -46.00 -0.02 -26.90
CA LEU A 260 -45.14 -1.17 -26.59
C LEU A 260 -43.68 -0.76 -26.37
N LEU A 261 -43.12 0.05 -27.26
CA LEU A 261 -41.75 0.53 -27.14
C LEU A 261 -41.57 1.44 -25.92
N ASN A 262 -42.56 2.26 -25.58
CA ASN A 262 -42.53 3.10 -24.38
C ASN A 262 -42.57 2.28 -23.07
N ASP A 263 -43.22 1.11 -23.09
CA ASP A 263 -43.29 0.23 -21.93
C ASP A 263 -41.98 -0.58 -21.75
N GLU A 264 -41.33 -0.98 -22.85
CA GLU A 264 -40.23 -1.96 -22.84
C GLU A 264 -38.82 -1.33 -22.91
N LEU A 265 -38.62 -0.27 -23.72
CA LEU A 265 -37.30 0.35 -23.90
C LEU A 265 -36.69 0.93 -22.63
N PRO A 266 -37.46 1.57 -21.72
CA PRO A 266 -36.89 2.08 -20.49
C PRO A 266 -36.21 1.03 -19.62
N GLU A 267 -36.79 -0.16 -19.53
CA GLU A 267 -36.23 -1.27 -18.74
C GLU A 267 -34.92 -1.77 -19.39
N ALA A 268 -34.91 -1.92 -20.72
CA ALA A 268 -33.72 -2.30 -21.47
C ALA A 268 -32.57 -1.28 -21.29
N ILE A 269 -32.86 0.02 -21.36
CA ILE A 269 -31.87 1.08 -21.16
C ILE A 269 -31.38 1.12 -19.71
N ALA A 270 -32.26 0.90 -18.74
CA ALA A 270 -31.86 0.79 -17.34
C ALA A 270 -30.93 -0.40 -17.09
N ALA A 271 -31.21 -1.56 -17.69
CA ALA A 271 -30.36 -2.74 -17.63
C ALA A 271 -29.00 -2.50 -18.31
N ALA A 272 -28.98 -1.82 -19.45
CA ALA A 272 -27.75 -1.40 -20.13
C ALA A 272 -26.94 -0.42 -19.28
N ALA A 273 -27.59 0.56 -18.65
CA ALA A 273 -26.99 1.52 -17.73
C ALA A 273 -26.37 0.83 -16.51
N GLU A 274 -27.07 -0.11 -15.88
CA GLU A 274 -26.53 -0.92 -14.79
C GLU A 274 -25.29 -1.71 -15.26
N ARG A 275 -25.33 -2.30 -16.45
CA ARG A 275 -24.20 -3.07 -16.98
C ARG A 275 -22.99 -2.17 -17.32
N ALA A 276 -23.22 -0.97 -17.86
CA ALA A 276 -22.18 0.02 -18.11
C ALA A 276 -21.56 0.51 -16.78
N ALA A 277 -22.40 0.83 -15.79
CA ALA A 277 -21.95 1.19 -14.46
C ALA A 277 -21.11 0.08 -13.81
N ASN A 278 -21.55 -1.18 -13.92
CA ASN A 278 -20.76 -2.33 -13.47
C ASN A 278 -19.40 -2.42 -14.18
N ALA A 279 -19.38 -2.31 -15.51
CA ALA A 279 -18.16 -2.41 -16.31
C ALA A 279 -17.13 -1.32 -15.96
N VAL A 280 -17.58 -0.11 -15.63
CA VAL A 280 -16.71 1.00 -15.24
C VAL A 280 -16.35 0.94 -13.76
N VAL A 281 -17.34 0.98 -12.89
CA VAL A 281 -17.17 1.19 -11.46
C VAL A 281 -16.50 -0.02 -10.82
N VAL A 282 -16.98 -1.25 -11.05
CA VAL A 282 -16.35 -2.44 -10.46
C VAL A 282 -14.92 -2.56 -10.94
N ARG A 283 -14.66 -2.32 -12.23
CA ARG A 283 -13.32 -2.41 -12.80
C ARG A 283 -12.36 -1.37 -12.21
N LEU A 284 -12.78 -0.11 -12.12
CA LEU A 284 -11.98 0.94 -11.49
C LEU A 284 -11.75 0.64 -10.01
N LEU A 285 -12.75 0.11 -9.30
CA LEU A 285 -12.61 -0.26 -7.90
C LEU A 285 -11.64 -1.43 -7.70
N THR A 286 -11.69 -2.46 -8.54
CA THR A 286 -10.82 -3.63 -8.42
C THR A 286 -9.39 -3.36 -8.88
N ASP A 287 -9.22 -2.55 -9.92
CA ASP A 287 -7.95 -2.43 -10.64
C ASP A 287 -7.16 -1.18 -10.27
N LEU A 288 -7.77 -0.16 -9.66
CA LEU A 288 -7.06 0.99 -9.11
C LEU A 288 -6.39 0.65 -7.77
N ARG A 289 -5.67 -0.47 -7.75
CA ARG A 289 -4.88 -0.93 -6.60
C ARG A 289 -3.40 -0.71 -6.88
N PRO A 290 -2.69 -0.03 -5.97
CA PRO A 290 -1.24 -0.07 -5.90
C PRO A 290 -0.72 -1.50 -5.90
N THR A 291 0.20 -1.84 -6.80
CA THR A 291 1.11 -2.98 -6.59
C THR A 291 2.45 -2.47 -6.08
N VAL A 292 3.18 -3.29 -5.30
CA VAL A 292 4.53 -2.96 -4.84
C VAL A 292 5.50 -3.92 -5.52
N GLY A 293 6.27 -3.43 -6.49
CA GLY A 293 6.99 -4.29 -7.43
C GLY A 293 8.50 -4.42 -7.19
N VAL A 294 8.98 -4.99 -6.07
CA VAL A 294 10.44 -5.23 -5.85
C VAL A 294 10.91 -6.58 -6.30
N ALA A 295 12.05 -6.59 -6.99
CA ALA A 295 12.90 -7.75 -7.10
C ALA A 295 13.84 -7.80 -5.89
N PHE A 296 13.45 -8.53 -4.84
CA PHE A 296 14.37 -8.90 -3.76
C PHE A 296 15.10 -10.19 -4.14
N ASP A 297 16.32 -10.35 -3.63
CA ASP A 297 17.09 -11.60 -3.74
C ASP A 297 16.28 -12.78 -3.17
N HIS A 298 15.61 -12.56 -2.04
CA HIS A 298 14.63 -13.47 -1.48
C HIS A 298 13.22 -12.92 -1.73
N PRO A 299 12.43 -13.55 -2.63
CA PRO A 299 11.17 -12.97 -3.09
C PRO A 299 10.09 -12.98 -2.00
N ILE A 300 9.18 -12.02 -2.12
CA ILE A 300 7.93 -11.96 -1.34
C ILE A 300 6.72 -12.20 -2.27
N THR A 301 5.59 -12.56 -1.70
CA THR A 301 4.31 -12.68 -2.41
C THR A 301 3.33 -11.65 -1.87
N GLN A 302 2.51 -11.09 -2.75
CA GLN A 302 1.54 -10.05 -2.43
C GLN A 302 0.19 -10.35 -3.08
N ARG A 303 -0.87 -10.21 -2.30
CA ARG A 303 -2.26 -10.21 -2.79
C ARG A 303 -3.01 -9.06 -2.15
N ILE A 304 -3.54 -8.17 -2.98
CA ILE A 304 -4.39 -7.04 -2.56
C ILE A 304 -5.78 -7.22 -3.15
N GLU A 305 -6.80 -7.04 -2.31
CA GLU A 305 -8.20 -7.12 -2.72
C GLU A 305 -9.06 -6.06 -2.01
N PRO A 306 -10.16 -5.62 -2.65
CA PRO A 306 -11.14 -4.76 -2.00
C PRO A 306 -11.70 -5.43 -0.73
N ASP A 307 -11.86 -4.65 0.32
CA ASP A 307 -12.42 -5.08 1.62
C ASP A 307 -13.77 -4.42 1.91
N GLY A 308 -14.01 -3.22 1.35
CA GLY A 308 -15.28 -2.52 1.53
C GLY A 308 -15.40 -1.29 0.64
N VAL A 309 -16.65 -0.91 0.37
CA VAL A 309 -17.04 0.29 -0.39
C VAL A 309 -18.04 1.07 0.46
N ALA A 310 -17.90 2.38 0.50
CA ALA A 310 -18.80 3.29 1.20
C ALA A 310 -19.08 4.52 0.33
N VAL A 311 -20.35 4.88 0.20
CA VAL A 311 -20.75 6.13 -0.46
C VAL A 311 -21.07 7.17 0.63
N THR A 312 -20.46 8.33 0.48
CA THR A 312 -20.67 9.49 1.37
C THR A 312 -21.12 10.69 0.53
N ALA A 313 -21.63 11.73 1.17
CA ALA A 313 -21.91 13.00 0.47
C ALA A 313 -20.66 13.64 -0.16
N ALA A 314 -19.46 13.24 0.29
CA ALA A 314 -18.19 13.71 -0.27
C ALA A 314 -17.68 12.85 -1.43
N GLY A 315 -18.40 11.80 -1.84
CA GLY A 315 -17.99 10.90 -2.92
C GLY A 315 -17.96 9.43 -2.53
N LEU A 316 -17.14 8.66 -3.24
CA LEU A 316 -16.99 7.22 -3.06
C LEU A 316 -15.69 6.91 -2.32
N ALA A 317 -15.75 6.06 -1.31
CA ALA A 317 -14.58 5.56 -0.60
C ALA A 317 -14.50 4.03 -0.69
N MET A 318 -13.28 3.52 -0.80
CA MET A 318 -13.01 2.08 -0.79
C MET A 318 -11.82 1.77 0.10
N THR A 319 -11.92 0.67 0.83
CA THR A 319 -10.86 0.14 1.67
C THR A 319 -10.33 -1.15 1.07
N TYR A 320 -9.02 -1.34 1.15
CA TYR A 320 -8.35 -2.56 0.70
C TYR A 320 -7.77 -3.34 1.87
N ARG A 321 -7.65 -4.65 1.66
CA ARG A 321 -6.86 -5.55 2.50
C ARG A 321 -5.74 -6.17 1.70
N ALA A 322 -4.63 -6.50 2.36
CA ALA A 322 -3.48 -7.16 1.73
C ALA A 322 -2.99 -8.35 2.53
N ARG A 323 -2.54 -9.38 1.82
CA ARG A 323 -1.65 -10.41 2.33
C ARG A 323 -0.28 -10.19 1.69
N ILE A 324 0.74 -9.94 2.49
CA ILE A 324 2.13 -9.74 2.04
C ILE A 324 3.01 -10.63 2.91
N GLU A 325 3.67 -11.61 2.31
CA GLU A 325 4.41 -12.65 3.03
C GLU A 325 5.68 -13.05 2.27
N ALA A 326 6.69 -13.53 2.98
CA ALA A 326 7.87 -14.12 2.35
C ALA A 326 7.46 -15.32 1.48
N ALA A 327 7.99 -15.43 0.27
CA ALA A 327 7.74 -16.61 -0.55
C ALA A 327 8.35 -17.88 0.08
N THR A 328 9.45 -17.70 0.82
CA THR A 328 10.07 -18.74 1.65
C THR A 328 10.47 -18.11 2.98
N PRO A 329 9.65 -18.27 4.05
CA PRO A 329 9.98 -17.80 5.39
C PRO A 329 11.29 -18.40 5.89
N ALA A 330 12.15 -17.57 6.47
CA ALA A 330 13.49 -17.93 6.91
C ALA A 330 13.80 -17.47 8.34
N VAL A 331 13.18 -16.38 8.82
CA VAL A 331 13.59 -15.73 10.08
C VAL A 331 12.51 -15.78 11.16
N ALA A 332 11.23 -15.62 10.81
CA ALA A 332 10.15 -15.50 11.79
C ALA A 332 9.93 -16.80 12.57
N ALA A 333 9.85 -16.68 13.91
CA ALA A 333 9.38 -17.76 14.77
C ALA A 333 7.86 -17.91 14.68
N ALA A 334 7.32 -19.05 15.15
CA ALA A 334 5.89 -19.36 15.06
C ALA A 334 4.98 -18.38 15.82
N ASP A 335 5.52 -17.67 16.80
CA ASP A 335 4.84 -16.65 17.62
C ASP A 335 5.11 -15.22 17.16
N HIS A 336 5.89 -15.02 16.08
CA HIS A 336 6.11 -13.71 15.48
C HIS A 336 4.96 -13.33 14.53
N GLY A 337 4.76 -12.03 14.35
CA GLY A 337 3.76 -11.54 13.41
C GLY A 337 3.95 -10.07 13.03
N VAL A 338 3.09 -9.61 12.14
CA VAL A 338 3.10 -8.24 11.63
C VAL A 338 2.47 -7.32 12.66
N LEU A 339 3.14 -6.23 13.00
CA LEU A 339 2.63 -5.24 13.94
C LEU A 339 1.41 -4.50 13.36
N GLU A 340 0.28 -4.65 14.03
CA GLU A 340 -0.98 -4.02 13.66
C GLU A 340 -0.91 -2.51 13.87
N ARG A 341 -1.25 -1.77 12.81
CA ARG A 341 -1.38 -0.31 12.83
C ARG A 341 -2.71 0.10 12.24
N ALA A 342 -3.14 1.31 12.61
CA ALA A 342 -4.37 1.88 12.09
C ALA A 342 -4.31 1.96 10.55
N ALA A 343 -5.47 1.83 9.93
CA ALA A 343 -5.63 2.00 8.49
C ALA A 343 -5.04 3.33 8.01
N GLY A 344 -4.72 3.38 6.71
CA GLY A 344 -4.17 4.57 6.07
C GLY A 344 -4.94 5.87 6.37
N PRO A 345 -4.32 7.02 6.11
CA PRO A 345 -4.86 8.33 6.47
C PRO A 345 -6.24 8.51 5.85
N ALA A 346 -7.09 9.30 6.52
CA ALA A 346 -8.34 9.72 5.90
C ALA A 346 -8.02 10.53 4.64
N VAL A 347 -8.78 10.26 3.58
CA VAL A 347 -8.74 10.99 2.32
C VAL A 347 -9.95 11.90 2.28
N ASP A 348 -9.76 13.15 1.85
CA ASP A 348 -10.77 14.21 1.94
C ASP A 348 -11.69 14.28 0.73
N GLY A 349 -11.40 13.48 -0.31
CA GLY A 349 -12.25 13.35 -1.49
C GLY A 349 -12.15 14.53 -2.45
N ALA A 350 -11.04 15.27 -2.51
CA ALA A 350 -10.79 16.16 -3.65
C ALA A 350 -10.12 15.37 -4.80
N GLY A 351 -10.83 15.14 -5.92
CA GLY A 351 -10.34 14.35 -7.05
C GLY A 351 -10.19 12.86 -6.71
N VAL A 352 -9.20 12.18 -7.29
CA VAL A 352 -8.87 10.78 -6.96
C VAL A 352 -7.69 10.76 -5.99
N GLN A 353 -7.88 10.14 -4.83
CA GLN A 353 -6.87 10.09 -3.77
C GLN A 353 -6.68 8.68 -3.21
N VAL A 354 -5.43 8.30 -2.97
CA VAL A 354 -5.05 7.06 -2.30
C VAL A 354 -4.30 7.36 -1.00
N GLY A 355 -4.83 6.91 0.13
CA GLY A 355 -4.17 6.96 1.43
C GLY A 355 -3.40 5.67 1.72
N VAL A 356 -2.10 5.81 2.01
CA VAL A 356 -1.20 4.70 2.41
C VAL A 356 -0.43 5.06 3.70
N GLY A 357 -0.04 4.07 4.50
CA GLY A 357 0.66 4.32 5.77
C GLY A 357 1.26 3.07 6.39
N SER A 358 1.48 3.07 7.71
CA SER A 358 2.09 1.93 8.44
C SER A 358 1.35 0.61 8.20
N ALA A 359 0.02 0.65 8.04
CA ALA A 359 -0.77 -0.56 7.78
C ALA A 359 -0.37 -1.29 6.49
N LEU A 360 0.20 -0.61 5.50
CA LEU A 360 0.75 -1.24 4.29
C LEU A 360 2.25 -1.54 4.43
N VAL A 361 3.02 -0.58 4.96
CA VAL A 361 4.48 -0.68 5.01
C VAL A 361 4.95 -1.75 6.01
N ASN A 362 4.28 -1.92 7.14
CA ASN A 362 4.70 -2.91 8.15
C ASN A 362 4.56 -4.37 7.67
N PRO A 363 3.45 -4.81 7.04
CA PRO A 363 3.40 -6.15 6.43
C PRO A 363 4.50 -6.36 5.39
N PHE A 364 4.79 -5.35 4.58
CA PHE A 364 5.86 -5.39 3.60
C PHE A 364 7.24 -5.54 4.26
N ALA A 365 7.57 -4.67 5.23
CA ALA A 365 8.82 -4.72 5.97
C ALA A 365 9.01 -6.07 6.70
N PHE A 366 7.93 -6.60 7.27
CA PHE A 366 7.94 -7.92 7.89
C PHE A 366 8.23 -9.03 6.88
N ALA A 367 7.55 -9.04 5.73
CA ALA A 367 7.75 -10.07 4.71
C ALA A 367 9.18 -10.08 4.16
N VAL A 368 9.75 -8.90 3.93
CA VAL A 368 11.13 -8.75 3.45
C VAL A 368 12.14 -9.25 4.50
N TRP A 369 11.88 -8.93 5.77
CA TRP A 369 12.68 -9.41 6.89
C TRP A 369 12.58 -10.92 7.08
N ASP A 370 11.36 -11.46 7.06
CA ASP A 370 11.12 -12.88 7.23
C ASP A 370 11.72 -13.70 6.07
N ALA A 371 11.76 -13.14 4.86
CA ALA A 371 12.43 -13.74 3.71
C ALA A 371 13.97 -13.81 3.87
N GLY A 372 14.55 -13.14 4.87
CA GLY A 372 15.99 -13.16 5.15
C GLY A 372 16.79 -12.06 4.44
N ASN A 373 16.14 -11.07 3.83
CA ASN A 373 16.83 -9.99 3.11
C ASN A 373 17.61 -9.02 4.04
N PHE A 374 17.52 -9.18 5.36
CA PHE A 374 18.27 -8.39 6.34
C PHE A 374 19.21 -9.24 7.23
N ALA A 375 19.48 -10.49 6.83
CA ALA A 375 20.41 -11.36 7.53
C ALA A 375 21.81 -11.27 6.90
N ASP A 376 22.84 -11.17 7.75
CA ASP A 376 24.26 -11.24 7.36
C ASP A 376 24.66 -10.27 6.22
N LEU A 377 24.13 -9.05 6.21
CA LEU A 377 24.47 -8.01 5.24
C LEU A 377 25.93 -7.59 5.43
N SER A 378 26.79 -7.97 4.48
CA SER A 378 28.24 -7.76 4.59
C SER A 378 28.67 -6.53 3.80
N PHE A 379 29.31 -5.59 4.48
CA PHE A 379 29.88 -4.39 3.87
C PHE A 379 31.39 -4.43 3.91
N SER A 380 32.00 -4.25 2.75
CA SER A 380 33.43 -3.99 2.64
C SER A 380 33.76 -2.56 3.09
N LYS A 381 35.04 -2.34 3.41
CA LYS A 381 35.54 -0.98 3.69
C LYS A 381 35.21 0.01 2.58
N ALA A 382 35.38 -0.38 1.32
CA ALA A 382 35.17 0.49 0.18
C ALA A 382 33.69 0.89 0.03
N GLU A 383 32.77 -0.03 0.30
CA GLU A 383 31.34 0.26 0.29
C GLU A 383 30.96 1.23 1.40
N LEU A 384 31.45 1.01 2.64
CA LEU A 384 31.21 1.95 3.74
C LEU A 384 31.74 3.36 3.44
N GLU A 385 32.95 3.47 2.88
CA GLU A 385 33.52 4.75 2.44
C GLU A 385 32.70 5.40 1.31
N SER A 386 32.16 4.60 0.38
CA SER A 386 31.28 5.09 -0.70
C SER A 386 29.92 5.58 -0.18
N LEU A 387 29.44 5.02 0.94
CA LEU A 387 28.23 5.44 1.64
C LEU A 387 28.44 6.69 2.51
N GLY A 388 29.63 7.29 2.47
CA GLY A 388 29.94 8.55 3.16
C GLY A 388 30.70 8.38 4.47
N MET A 389 31.22 7.18 4.77
CA MET A 389 32.14 7.01 5.89
C MET A 389 33.47 7.71 5.59
N GLU A 390 33.97 8.50 6.55
CA GLU A 390 35.33 9.04 6.47
C GLU A 390 36.36 7.91 6.40
N THR A 391 37.52 8.17 5.80
CA THR A 391 38.58 7.18 5.62
C THR A 391 38.88 6.45 6.94
N LEU A 392 38.71 5.13 6.93
CA LEU A 392 38.95 4.31 8.12
C LEU A 392 40.45 4.24 8.44
N GLU A 393 40.85 4.96 9.47
CA GLU A 393 42.21 4.93 10.02
C GLU A 393 42.49 3.63 10.78
N PHE A 394 43.75 3.38 11.11
CA PHE A 394 44.17 2.21 11.88
C PHE A 394 43.44 2.14 13.24
N PRO A 395 42.96 0.96 13.69
CA PRO A 395 43.12 -0.37 13.07
C PRO A 395 42.07 -0.73 12.01
N TYR A 396 41.01 0.07 11.86
CA TYR A 396 39.92 -0.16 10.89
C TYR A 396 40.36 -0.04 9.43
N SER A 397 41.55 0.50 9.17
CA SER A 397 42.20 0.41 7.87
C SER A 397 42.34 -1.04 7.37
N ASN A 398 42.34 -2.02 8.28
CA ASN A 398 42.43 -3.46 8.03
C ASN A 398 41.09 -4.20 8.24
N LEU A 399 39.96 -3.48 8.22
CA LEU A 399 38.61 -4.05 8.27
C LEU A 399 38.43 -5.03 7.10
N GLN A 400 38.10 -6.28 7.42
CA GLN A 400 37.79 -7.31 6.42
C GLN A 400 36.31 -7.24 6.02
N SER A 401 35.43 -7.29 7.02
CA SER A 401 33.99 -7.18 6.86
C SER A 401 33.37 -6.42 8.02
N ALA A 402 32.28 -5.73 7.73
CA ALA A 402 31.29 -5.30 8.69
C ALA A 402 29.96 -5.96 8.35
N ASP A 403 29.56 -6.93 9.15
CA ASP A 403 28.35 -7.70 8.91
C ASP A 403 27.23 -7.15 9.81
N LEU A 404 26.11 -6.79 9.21
CA LEU A 404 24.92 -6.25 9.88
C LEU A 404 23.77 -7.26 9.78
N SER A 405 23.07 -7.48 10.88
CA SER A 405 21.84 -8.30 10.88
C SER A 405 20.73 -7.63 11.65
N LEU A 406 19.50 -7.71 11.12
CA LEU A 406 18.30 -7.25 11.82
C LEU A 406 17.58 -8.42 12.48
N LEU A 407 17.56 -8.45 13.81
CA LEU A 407 16.81 -9.47 14.56
C LEU A 407 15.33 -9.14 14.74
N LEU A 408 14.93 -7.90 14.41
CA LEU A 408 13.54 -7.46 14.44
C LEU A 408 13.18 -6.86 13.07
N PRO A 409 11.94 -7.07 12.58
CA PRO A 409 11.49 -6.48 11.32
C PRO A 409 11.39 -4.97 11.48
N PRO A 410 11.84 -4.14 10.52
CA PRO A 410 11.64 -2.69 10.62
C PRO A 410 10.15 -2.30 10.76
N ILE A 411 9.85 -1.26 11.54
CA ILE A 411 8.48 -0.75 11.71
C ILE A 411 8.43 0.71 11.27
N LEU A 412 7.43 1.06 10.47
CA LEU A 412 7.13 2.46 10.18
C LEU A 412 6.22 3.06 11.27
N GLU A 413 6.71 4.12 11.92
CA GLU A 413 5.99 4.90 12.92
C GLU A 413 5.88 6.37 12.52
N TRP A 414 4.84 7.04 13.00
CA TRP A 414 4.68 8.49 12.87
C TRP A 414 5.03 9.19 14.18
N ALA A 415 6.21 9.81 14.21
CA ALA A 415 6.59 10.70 15.29
C ALA A 415 6.00 12.11 15.08
N PRO A 416 6.02 12.98 16.11
CA PRO A 416 5.53 14.36 15.98
C PRO A 416 6.23 15.18 14.89
N ASP A 417 7.45 14.82 14.53
CA ASP A 417 8.25 15.46 13.48
C ASP A 417 8.21 14.73 12.13
N GLY A 418 7.33 13.74 11.97
CA GLY A 418 7.08 13.01 10.74
C GLY A 418 7.36 11.51 10.81
N PRO A 419 7.27 10.81 9.67
CA PRO A 419 7.46 9.36 9.62
C PRO A 419 8.91 8.97 9.86
N ARG A 420 9.09 7.86 10.59
CA ARG A 420 10.36 7.26 10.99
C ARG A 420 10.28 5.75 10.86
N LEU A 421 11.33 5.14 10.32
CA LEU A 421 11.53 3.71 10.36
C LEU A 421 12.28 3.37 11.64
N GLU A 422 11.61 2.68 12.56
CA GLU A 422 12.16 2.14 13.79
C GLU A 422 12.79 0.78 13.49
N ILE A 423 14.09 0.68 13.69
CA ILE A 423 14.91 -0.48 13.37
C ILE A 423 15.51 -1.02 14.67
N GLY A 424 14.92 -2.11 15.15
CA GLY A 424 15.39 -2.83 16.33
C GLY A 424 16.32 -4.00 15.99
N GLY A 425 16.95 -4.54 17.02
CA GLY A 425 17.71 -5.79 16.94
C GLY A 425 18.92 -5.71 16.01
N ILE A 426 19.54 -4.53 15.87
CA ILE A 426 20.68 -4.36 14.98
C ILE A 426 21.90 -5.01 15.63
N GLU A 427 22.32 -6.15 15.09
CA GLU A 427 23.59 -6.80 15.40
C GLU A 427 24.65 -6.33 14.41
N ILE A 428 25.84 -6.00 14.90
CA ILE A 428 27.01 -5.78 14.07
C ILE A 428 28.14 -6.67 14.53
N ARG A 429 28.76 -7.34 13.55
CA ARG A 429 30.01 -8.06 13.71
C ARG A 429 31.08 -7.40 12.85
N LEU A 430 32.14 -6.92 13.49
CA LEU A 430 33.29 -6.35 12.79
C LEU A 430 34.45 -7.32 12.88
N THR A 431 34.97 -7.70 11.71
CA THR A 431 36.16 -8.55 11.61
C THR A 431 37.33 -7.71 11.14
N VAL A 432 38.32 -7.50 12.02
CA VAL A 432 39.54 -6.75 11.71
C VAL A 432 40.75 -7.67 11.77
N THR A 433 41.55 -7.69 10.70
CA THR A 433 42.70 -8.60 10.58
C THR A 433 43.68 -8.42 11.75
N GLY A 434 43.90 -9.46 12.54
CA GLY A 434 44.84 -9.47 13.66
C GLY A 434 44.32 -8.86 14.97
N TYR A 435 43.05 -8.46 15.03
CA TYR A 435 42.48 -7.73 16.18
C TYR A 435 41.23 -8.36 16.80
N GLY A 436 40.81 -9.55 16.35
CA GLY A 436 39.64 -10.25 16.87
C GLY A 436 38.32 -9.70 16.33
N GLU A 437 37.22 -10.31 16.76
CA GLU A 437 35.86 -9.92 16.39
C GLU A 437 35.28 -8.95 17.43
N THR A 438 34.68 -7.86 16.97
CA THR A 438 33.85 -6.97 17.81
C THR A 438 32.38 -7.25 17.51
N ARG A 439 31.58 -7.42 18.57
CA ARG A 439 30.12 -7.59 18.48
C ARG A 439 29.40 -6.48 19.20
N ALA A 440 28.53 -5.77 18.48
CA ALA A 440 27.76 -4.66 19.00
C ALA A 440 26.26 -4.83 18.71
N TRP A 441 25.45 -4.25 19.59
CA TRP A 441 24.00 -4.29 19.56
C TRP A 441 23.44 -2.88 19.69
N THR A 442 22.47 -2.51 18.85
CA THR A 442 21.81 -1.21 18.97
C THR A 442 20.40 -1.23 18.37
N ALA A 443 19.80 -0.05 18.32
CA ALA A 443 18.58 0.23 17.58
C ALA A 443 18.68 1.64 16.98
N ALA A 444 17.90 1.90 15.94
CA ALA A 444 17.92 3.17 15.23
C ALA A 444 16.51 3.64 14.88
N SER A 445 16.33 4.95 14.88
CA SER A 445 15.17 5.64 14.34
C SER A 445 15.62 6.46 13.14
N VAL A 446 15.22 6.03 11.94
CA VAL A 446 15.61 6.65 10.67
C VAL A 446 14.45 7.49 10.15
N PRO A 447 14.58 8.84 10.06
CA PRO A 447 13.54 9.65 9.45
C PRO A 447 13.46 9.34 7.95
N VAL A 448 12.24 9.14 7.47
CA VAL A 448 11.97 8.77 6.08
C VAL A 448 10.95 9.71 5.45
N ALA A 449 10.94 9.76 4.12
CA ALA A 449 9.95 10.45 3.32
C ALA A 449 9.57 9.59 2.12
N LEU A 450 8.31 9.67 1.69
CA LEU A 450 7.87 9.08 0.43
C LEU A 450 8.04 10.14 -0.66
N ARG A 451 8.88 9.87 -1.67
CA ARG A 451 9.12 10.79 -2.78
C ARG A 451 8.74 10.15 -4.11
N GLN A 452 8.25 10.98 -5.02
CA GLN A 452 8.04 10.60 -6.40
C GLN A 452 9.34 10.81 -7.18
N ASP A 453 9.78 9.76 -7.87
CA ASP A 453 10.94 9.75 -8.77
C ASP A 453 10.50 9.19 -10.13
N GLY A 454 10.17 10.11 -11.05
CA GLY A 454 9.54 9.77 -12.32
C GLY A 454 8.14 9.16 -12.12
N ALA A 455 7.96 7.93 -12.62
CA ALA A 455 6.72 7.16 -12.46
C ALA A 455 6.65 6.38 -11.14
N ASN A 456 7.74 6.35 -10.36
CA ASN A 456 7.86 5.51 -9.19
C ASN A 456 7.70 6.32 -7.91
N LEU A 457 7.11 5.71 -6.88
CA LEU A 457 7.31 6.16 -5.51
C LEU A 457 8.55 5.49 -4.96
N ARG A 458 9.23 6.13 -4.01
CA ARG A 458 10.36 5.55 -3.26
C ARG A 458 10.33 6.05 -1.83
N LEU A 459 10.55 5.15 -0.87
CA LEU A 459 10.80 5.56 0.51
C LEU A 459 12.27 5.90 0.64
N VAL A 460 12.57 7.17 0.88
CA VAL A 460 13.94 7.66 0.98
C VAL A 460 14.22 8.15 2.39
N VAL A 461 15.49 8.14 2.78
CA VAL A 461 15.94 8.79 4.02
C VAL A 461 15.70 10.30 3.88
N ASP A 462 15.10 10.89 4.91
CA ASP A 462 14.88 12.33 4.96
C ASP A 462 16.11 13.02 5.54
N GLU A 463 17.01 13.43 4.65
CA GLU A 463 18.29 14.07 4.99
C GLU A 463 18.14 15.38 5.78
N ALA A 464 16.97 16.01 5.78
CA ALA A 464 16.71 17.21 6.58
C ALA A 464 16.60 16.89 8.08
N ARG A 465 16.38 15.63 8.44
CA ARG A 465 16.24 15.15 9.82
C ARG A 465 17.37 14.17 10.13
N SER A 466 17.88 14.22 11.37
CA SER A 466 18.99 13.35 11.78
C SER A 466 18.51 11.94 12.14
N VAL A 467 19.22 10.94 11.64
CA VAL A 467 19.13 9.56 12.11
C VAL A 467 19.50 9.51 13.59
N THR A 468 18.64 8.91 14.40
CA THR A 468 18.86 8.78 15.84
C THR A 468 19.26 7.34 16.12
N LEU A 469 20.52 7.12 16.51
CA LEU A 469 20.92 5.86 17.09
C LEU A 469 20.57 5.89 18.58
N GLN A 470 19.94 4.81 19.03
CA GLN A 470 19.83 4.51 20.45
C GLN A 470 21.21 4.12 20.99
N ASP A 471 21.33 3.91 22.30
CA ASP A 471 22.58 3.46 22.89
C ASP A 471 23.11 2.19 22.17
N ALA A 472 24.43 2.08 22.06
CA ALA A 472 25.09 0.94 21.43
C ALA A 472 25.85 0.13 22.48
N GLY A 473 25.38 -1.10 22.70
CA GLY A 473 26.01 -2.03 23.61
C GLY A 473 27.04 -2.90 22.92
N PHE A 474 28.05 -3.33 23.66
CA PHE A 474 29.15 -4.14 23.14
C PHE A 474 29.22 -5.44 23.93
N GLU A 475 28.95 -6.57 23.28
CA GLU A 475 29.03 -7.89 23.92
C GLU A 475 30.49 -8.35 24.05
N ALA A 476 31.27 -8.08 23.00
CA ALA A 476 32.70 -8.26 22.97
C ALA A 476 33.32 -7.12 22.17
N MET A 477 34.34 -6.46 22.73
CA MET A 477 35.09 -5.43 22.04
C MET A 477 36.56 -5.76 22.09
N SER A 478 37.22 -5.65 20.93
CA SER A 478 38.67 -5.65 20.90
C SER A 478 39.19 -4.41 21.61
N THR A 479 40.21 -4.55 22.44
CA THR A 479 40.84 -3.44 23.20
C THR A 479 41.40 -2.30 22.33
N LEU A 480 41.47 -2.50 21.01
CA LEU A 480 41.99 -1.53 20.05
C LEU A 480 40.90 -0.91 19.15
N VAL A 481 39.64 -1.28 19.36
CA VAL A 481 38.47 -0.80 18.61
C VAL A 481 37.84 0.37 19.35
N ASP A 482 37.72 1.52 18.67
CA ASP A 482 37.05 2.71 19.19
C ASP A 482 35.53 2.61 19.02
N GLN A 483 34.79 2.68 20.13
CA GLN A 483 33.33 2.75 20.18
C GLN A 483 32.74 3.83 19.25
N ASN A 484 33.37 5.01 19.18
CA ASN A 484 32.89 6.10 18.32
C ASN A 484 32.94 5.73 16.84
N LYS A 485 33.93 4.91 16.44
CA LYS A 485 34.05 4.43 15.06
C LYS A 485 33.00 3.38 14.72
N VAL A 486 32.65 2.51 15.67
CA VAL A 486 31.52 1.57 15.50
C VAL A 486 30.20 2.33 15.38
N LEU A 487 29.99 3.36 16.21
CA LEU A 487 28.84 4.25 16.11
C LEU A 487 28.80 5.01 14.77
N GLN A 488 29.95 5.47 14.26
CA GLN A 488 30.02 6.12 12.95
C GLN A 488 29.68 5.14 11.81
N LEU A 489 30.11 3.88 11.92
CA LEU A 489 29.77 2.82 10.98
C LEU A 489 28.26 2.58 10.97
N LEU A 490 27.64 2.47 12.15
CA LEU A 490 26.20 2.35 12.30
C LEU A 490 25.43 3.50 11.64
N ARG A 491 25.87 4.75 11.87
CA ARG A 491 25.25 5.93 11.27
C ARG A 491 25.33 5.94 9.74
N THR A 492 26.27 5.19 9.16
CA THR A 492 26.48 5.11 7.71
C THR A 492 25.75 3.91 7.10
N ALA A 493 25.90 2.72 7.71
CA ALA A 493 25.35 1.48 7.21
C ALA A 493 23.82 1.42 7.34
N VAL A 494 23.26 1.90 8.46
CA VAL A 494 21.80 1.81 8.70
C VAL A 494 20.98 2.60 7.66
N PRO A 495 21.31 3.86 7.31
CA PRO A 495 20.67 4.55 6.19
C PRO A 495 20.85 3.83 4.85
N GLY A 496 22.00 3.18 4.64
CA GLY A 496 22.27 2.35 3.47
C GLY A 496 21.27 1.19 3.36
N VAL A 497 21.02 0.46 4.45
CA VAL A 497 20.01 -0.62 4.50
C VAL A 497 18.61 -0.08 4.19
N VAL A 498 18.26 1.10 4.70
CA VAL A 498 16.97 1.74 4.36
C VAL A 498 16.90 2.08 2.87
N GLY A 499 17.97 2.68 2.32
CA GLY A 499 18.04 3.06 0.92
C GLY A 499 18.04 1.86 -0.03
N GLU A 500 18.73 0.78 0.30
CA GLU A 500 18.84 -0.41 -0.53
C GLU A 500 17.54 -1.23 -0.51
N VAL A 501 16.94 -1.42 0.67
CA VAL A 501 15.82 -2.37 0.81
C VAL A 501 14.45 -1.70 0.69
N PHE A 502 14.33 -0.43 1.12
CA PHE A 502 13.07 0.33 1.01
C PHE A 502 13.13 1.48 -0.01
N GLY A 503 14.33 1.90 -0.42
CA GLY A 503 14.49 2.88 -1.51
C GLY A 503 14.09 2.34 -2.87
N ASP A 504 14.02 1.01 -2.99
CA ASP A 504 13.36 0.31 -4.06
C ASP A 504 11.96 -0.14 -3.63
N LEU A 505 11.13 0.68 -2.97
CA LEU A 505 9.68 0.44 -2.94
C LEU A 505 9.11 0.83 -4.32
N PRO A 506 9.08 -0.03 -5.34
CA PRO A 506 9.03 0.35 -6.72
C PRO A 506 7.57 0.56 -6.95
N ALA A 507 7.28 1.81 -7.30
CA ALA A 507 6.12 2.16 -8.06
C ALA A 507 4.85 1.58 -7.44
N LEU A 508 4.14 2.43 -6.71
CA LEU A 508 2.70 2.28 -6.65
C LEU A 508 2.19 2.30 -8.11
N GLU A 509 2.22 1.13 -8.76
CA GLU A 509 1.94 1.01 -10.18
C GLU A 509 0.42 1.02 -10.30
N LEU A 510 -0.07 2.06 -10.94
CA LEU A 510 -1.44 2.14 -11.35
C LEU A 510 -1.47 1.66 -12.80
N THR A 511 -1.85 0.39 -12.99
CA THR A 511 -1.88 -0.21 -14.32
C THR A 511 -2.99 0.42 -15.17
N PRO A 512 -2.80 0.58 -16.49
CA PRO A 512 -3.89 0.95 -17.38
C PRO A 512 -5.08 0.00 -17.22
N ILE A 513 -6.27 0.57 -17.15
CA ILE A 513 -7.52 -0.14 -16.89
C ILE A 513 -8.31 -0.18 -18.19
N PRO A 514 -8.21 -1.29 -18.96
CA PRO A 514 -9.01 -1.44 -20.17
C PRO A 514 -10.47 -1.66 -19.77
N LEU A 515 -11.36 -0.84 -20.32
CA LEU A 515 -12.79 -1.03 -20.22
C LEU A 515 -13.28 -1.88 -21.40
N THR A 516 -14.35 -2.63 -21.19
CA THR A 516 -15.00 -3.42 -22.24
C THR A 516 -16.34 -2.76 -22.55
N ARG A 517 -16.65 -2.60 -23.84
CA ARG A 517 -17.95 -2.08 -24.27
C ARG A 517 -19.06 -3.10 -23.98
N LEU A 518 -20.32 -2.66 -24.03
CA LEU A 518 -21.46 -3.52 -23.72
C LEU A 518 -21.60 -4.72 -24.67
N ASP A 519 -21.16 -4.56 -25.92
CA ASP A 519 -21.10 -5.60 -26.97
C ASP A 519 -19.93 -6.59 -26.79
N GLY A 520 -19.07 -6.39 -25.78
CA GLY A 520 -17.89 -7.22 -25.52
C GLY A 520 -16.63 -6.82 -26.29
N THR A 521 -16.68 -5.76 -27.10
CA THR A 521 -15.50 -5.23 -27.81
C THR A 521 -14.61 -4.37 -26.91
N ALA A 522 -13.41 -4.04 -27.39
CA ALA A 522 -12.48 -3.20 -26.66
C ALA A 522 -13.05 -1.78 -26.51
N GLY A 523 -13.11 -1.30 -25.26
CA GLY A 523 -13.52 0.06 -24.91
C GLY A 523 -12.33 0.99 -24.68
N PRO A 524 -12.58 2.18 -24.10
CA PRO A 524 -11.53 3.13 -23.76
C PRO A 524 -10.59 2.57 -22.70
N VAL A 525 -9.36 3.08 -22.67
CA VAL A 525 -8.36 2.70 -21.67
C VAL A 525 -8.17 3.86 -20.71
N VAL A 526 -8.46 3.61 -19.42
CA VAL A 526 -8.17 4.59 -18.37
C VAL A 526 -6.72 4.42 -17.92
N ARG A 527 -5.92 5.47 -18.03
CA ARG A 527 -4.53 5.53 -17.57
C ARG A 527 -4.42 6.36 -16.29
N PRO A 528 -4.40 5.71 -15.12
CA PRO A 528 -4.12 6.41 -13.89
C PRO A 528 -2.65 6.86 -13.83
N SER A 529 -2.41 8.09 -13.39
CA SER A 529 -1.08 8.63 -13.18
C SER A 529 -0.97 9.37 -11.85
N LEU A 530 0.16 9.21 -11.16
CA LEU A 530 0.42 9.90 -9.89
C LEU A 530 0.80 11.36 -10.15
N SER A 531 0.03 12.29 -9.60
CA SER A 531 0.24 13.73 -9.78
C SER A 531 0.90 14.41 -8.58
N ALA A 532 0.68 13.90 -7.35
CA ALA A 532 1.27 14.46 -6.14
C ALA A 532 1.34 13.45 -4.99
N VAL A 533 2.25 13.72 -4.04
CA VAL A 533 2.40 13.00 -2.77
C VAL A 533 2.44 14.03 -1.65
N ALA A 534 1.60 13.87 -0.63
CA ALA A 534 1.56 14.74 0.53
C ALA A 534 1.61 13.92 1.84
N PRO A 535 2.39 14.34 2.85
CA PRO A 535 2.30 13.74 4.18
C PRO A 535 0.95 14.08 4.83
N ALA A 536 0.40 13.12 5.57
CA ALA A 536 -0.85 13.26 6.33
C ALA A 536 -0.69 12.67 7.74
N ASP A 537 -1.72 12.80 8.58
CA ASP A 537 -1.72 12.17 9.90
C ASP A 537 -1.62 10.64 9.75
N ARG A 538 -0.52 10.06 10.25
CA ARG A 538 -0.23 8.62 10.20
C ARG A 538 -0.17 8.01 8.79
N GLY A 539 0.13 8.82 7.77
CA GLY A 539 0.24 8.32 6.41
C GLY A 539 0.75 9.31 5.37
N TRP A 540 0.58 8.92 4.12
CA TRP A 540 0.71 9.75 2.93
C TRP A 540 -0.59 9.69 2.12
N ILE A 541 -0.95 10.82 1.53
CA ILE A 541 -2.03 10.94 0.55
C ILE A 541 -1.39 11.12 -0.82
N LEU A 542 -1.83 10.29 -1.76
CA LEU A 542 -1.38 10.25 -3.14
C LEU A 542 -2.51 10.78 -4.01
N THR A 543 -2.26 11.83 -4.78
CA THR A 543 -3.23 12.35 -5.75
C THR A 543 -3.03 11.68 -7.09
N VAL A 544 -4.11 11.17 -7.68
CA VAL A 544 -4.12 10.44 -8.94
C VAL A 544 -4.92 11.23 -9.97
N ALA A 545 -4.40 11.32 -11.19
CA ALA A 545 -5.14 11.77 -12.36
C ALA A 545 -5.58 10.55 -13.18
N LEU A 546 -6.77 10.61 -13.78
CA LEU A 546 -7.31 9.58 -14.67
C LEU A 546 -7.39 10.13 -16.09
N ASP A 547 -6.49 9.70 -16.96
CA ASP A 547 -6.53 10.05 -18.38
C ASP A 547 -7.30 8.98 -19.16
N VAL A 548 -8.08 9.36 -20.18
CA VAL A 548 -8.85 8.42 -21.00
C VAL A 548 -8.34 8.48 -22.44
N GLU A 549 -7.94 7.31 -22.97
CA GLU A 549 -7.52 7.11 -24.37
C GLU A 549 -8.57 6.41 -25.22
#